data_AF-A0A447KY90-F1
#
_entry.id   AF-A0A447KY90-F1
#
_cell.length_a   1.000
_cell.length_b   1.000
_cell.length_c   1.000
_cell.angle_alpha   90.00
_cell.angle_beta   90.00
_cell.angle_gamma   90.00
#
_symmetry.space_group_name_H-M   'P 1'
#
loop_
_entity.id
_entity.type
_entity.pdbx_description
1 polymer ?
#
loop_
_entity_poly.entity_id
_entity_poly.type
_entity_poly.pdbx_seq_one_letter_code
_entity_poly.pdbx_strand_id
1 'polypeptide(L)'
;MPVARVIAHYSENTQDTITLLCGVDDENQIRQGEWFGVVKNDDGRGDESNYPFTLHVDYQRDAFYLDYGYDDVDARQLQNTDIHQRPLAEKGVFTIFDEEEGEEFSYQITSVHLYD
;
A
#
# COMPACT_ATOMS: atom_id res chain seq x y z
N MET A 1 -15.83 -5.12 13.13
CA MET A 1 -15.34 -4.24 12.06
C MET A 1 -14.11 -4.93 11.54
N PRO A 2 -14.20 -5.62 10.40
CA PRO A 2 -13.13 -6.50 9.98
C PRO A 2 -11.89 -5.69 9.64
N VAL A 3 -10.75 -6.17 10.11
CA VAL A 3 -9.43 -5.67 9.69
C VAL A 3 -8.91 -6.64 8.65
N ALA A 4 -8.53 -6.14 7.48
CA ALA A 4 -7.91 -6.91 6.43
C ALA A 4 -6.39 -6.82 6.52
N ARG A 5 -5.71 -7.97 6.47
CA ARG A 5 -4.31 -8.06 6.05
C ARG A 5 -4.26 -8.38 4.56
N VAL A 6 -3.77 -7.43 3.78
CA VAL A 6 -3.51 -7.56 2.35
C VAL A 6 -2.03 -7.84 2.14
N ILE A 7 -1.71 -8.79 1.28
CA ILE A 7 -0.35 -9.01 0.78
C ILE A 7 -0.41 -8.87 -0.73
N ALA A 8 0.50 -8.09 -1.30
CA ALA A 8 0.65 -7.91 -2.73
C ALA A 8 2.12 -8.01 -3.12
N HIS A 9 2.42 -8.49 -4.33
CA HIS A 9 3.76 -8.45 -4.89
C HIS A 9 3.89 -7.35 -5.94
N TYR A 10 5.09 -6.84 -6.14
CA TYR A 10 5.39 -5.99 -7.28
C TYR A 10 5.38 -6.84 -8.56
N SER A 11 4.80 -6.30 -9.63
CA SER A 11 4.57 -7.05 -10.86
C SER A 11 5.85 -7.35 -11.65
N GLU A 12 6.90 -6.53 -11.51
CA GLU A 12 8.18 -6.75 -12.22
C GLU A 12 9.17 -7.59 -11.38
N ASN A 13 9.06 -7.55 -10.06
CA ASN A 13 9.86 -8.36 -9.14
C ASN A 13 9.00 -8.94 -8.02
N THR A 14 8.65 -10.23 -8.13
CA THR A 14 7.78 -10.90 -7.15
C THR A 14 8.39 -11.06 -5.76
N GLN A 15 9.69 -10.79 -5.57
CA GLN A 15 10.31 -10.75 -4.24
C GLN A 15 9.99 -9.45 -3.48
N ASP A 16 9.65 -8.39 -4.20
CA ASP A 16 9.23 -7.13 -3.60
C ASP A 16 7.75 -7.23 -3.26
N THR A 17 7.41 -6.93 -2.00
CA THR A 17 6.06 -7.14 -1.48
C THR A 17 5.56 -5.97 -0.66
N ILE A 18 4.25 -5.76 -0.69
CA ILE A 18 3.53 -4.86 0.21
C ILE A 18 2.67 -5.70 1.13
N THR A 19 2.79 -5.47 2.43
CA THR A 19 1.83 -5.93 3.42
C THR A 19 1.10 -4.74 4.01
N LEU A 20 -0.23 -4.72 3.91
CA LEU A 20 -1.10 -3.65 4.42
C LEU A 20 -2.09 -4.22 5.44
N LEU A 21 -2.25 -3.52 6.55
CA LEU A 21 -3.25 -3.80 7.58
C LEU A 21 -4.24 -2.64 7.64
N CYS A 22 -5.46 -2.84 7.14
CA CYS A 22 -6.45 -1.78 7.02
C CYS A 22 -7.84 -2.24 7.45
N GLY A 23 -8.68 -1.32 7.92
CA GLY A 23 -10.10 -1.58 8.14
C GLY A 23 -10.85 -1.59 6.82
N VAL A 24 -11.74 -2.55 6.65
CA VAL A 24 -12.62 -2.65 5.47
C VAL A 24 -14.10 -2.59 5.86
N ASP A 25 -14.94 -2.22 4.91
CA ASP A 25 -16.39 -2.30 5.03
C ASP A 25 -16.95 -3.65 4.55
N ASP A 26 -18.28 -3.77 4.53
CA ASP A 26 -18.98 -5.01 4.13
C ASP A 26 -18.80 -5.35 2.64
N GLU A 27 -18.28 -4.40 1.83
CA GLU A 27 -18.00 -4.57 0.41
C GLU A 27 -16.50 -4.78 0.13
N ASN A 28 -15.68 -5.00 1.19
CA ASN A 28 -14.21 -5.08 1.13
C ASN A 28 -13.54 -3.81 0.59
N GLN A 29 -14.19 -2.65 0.69
CA GLN A 29 -13.56 -1.37 0.40
C GLN A 29 -12.75 -0.91 1.61
N ILE A 30 -11.59 -0.30 1.36
CA ILE A 30 -10.78 0.28 2.43
C ILE A 30 -11.56 1.44 3.04
N ARG A 31 -11.62 1.50 4.37
CA ARG A 31 -12.35 2.57 5.05
C ARG A 31 -11.52 3.84 5.15
N GLN A 32 -12.22 4.98 5.24
CA GLN A 32 -11.63 6.27 5.63
C GLN A 32 -10.73 6.11 6.85
N GLY A 33 -9.52 6.69 6.80
CA GLY A 33 -8.61 6.73 7.93
C GLY A 33 -7.15 6.60 7.52
N GLU A 34 -6.34 6.19 8.50
CA GLU A 34 -4.91 5.94 8.37
C GLU A 34 -4.64 4.49 8.73
N TRP A 35 -3.91 3.78 7.85
CA TRP A 35 -3.68 2.34 7.95
C TRP A 35 -2.20 2.03 7.82
N PHE A 36 -1.72 0.97 8.47
CA PHE A 36 -0.29 0.66 8.50
C PHE A 36 0.09 -0.37 7.46
N GLY A 37 1.23 -0.18 6.82
CA GLY A 37 1.82 -1.19 5.96
C GLY A 37 3.34 -1.18 5.99
N VAL A 38 3.90 -2.14 5.27
CA VAL A 38 5.34 -2.27 5.06
C VAL A 38 5.59 -2.67 3.61
N VAL A 39 6.52 -1.99 2.95
CA VAL A 39 7.11 -2.42 1.69
C VAL A 39 8.38 -3.18 2.01
N LYS A 40 8.51 -4.39 1.47
CA LYS A 40 9.75 -5.15 1.46
C LYS A 40 10.34 -5.04 0.06
N ASN A 41 11.57 -4.54 -0.04
CA ASN A 41 12.36 -4.56 -1.26
C ASN A 41 13.51 -5.57 -1.08
N ASP A 42 13.60 -6.53 -2.00
CA ASP A 42 14.70 -7.49 -2.11
C ASP A 42 15.52 -7.13 -3.35
N ASP A 43 16.67 -6.49 -3.12
CA ASP A 43 17.60 -6.08 -4.17
C ASP A 43 18.42 -7.25 -4.74
N GLY A 44 18.15 -8.49 -4.28
CA GLY A 44 18.84 -9.71 -4.70
C GLY A 44 20.29 -9.81 -4.24
N ARG A 45 20.77 -8.86 -3.43
CA ARG A 45 22.15 -8.82 -2.89
C ARG A 45 22.23 -9.21 -1.41
N GLY A 46 21.10 -9.56 -0.82
CA GLY A 46 20.99 -10.03 0.57
C GLY A 46 20.72 -8.93 1.59
N ASP A 47 20.53 -7.68 1.16
CA ASP A 47 20.04 -6.58 2.00
C ASP A 47 18.52 -6.42 1.78
N GLU A 48 17.73 -7.24 2.48
CA GLU A 48 16.29 -7.05 2.54
C GLU A 48 15.97 -5.79 3.35
N SER A 49 15.38 -4.80 2.70
CA SER A 49 14.96 -3.58 3.36
C SER A 49 13.45 -3.56 3.55
N ASN A 50 13.01 -3.29 4.79
CA ASN A 50 11.60 -3.15 5.15
C ASN A 50 11.32 -1.69 5.47
N TYR A 51 10.49 -1.04 4.65
CA TYR A 51 10.11 0.35 4.78
C TYR A 51 8.66 0.45 5.29
N PRO A 52 8.43 0.87 6.55
CA PRO A 52 7.08 1.07 7.04
C PRO A 52 6.45 2.29 6.38
N PHE A 53 5.14 2.25 6.18
CA PHE A 53 4.36 3.38 5.69
C PHE A 53 3.00 3.46 6.38
N THR A 54 2.39 4.64 6.31
CA THR A 54 0.97 4.86 6.60
C THR A 54 0.24 5.09 5.29
N LEU A 55 -0.80 4.31 5.01
CA LEU A 55 -1.76 4.57 3.95
C LEU A 55 -2.80 5.56 4.48
N HIS A 56 -2.88 6.73 3.86
CA HIS A 56 -3.92 7.70 4.11
C HIS A 56 -5.06 7.49 3.11
N VAL A 57 -6.29 7.38 3.61
CA VAL A 57 -7.51 7.22 2.80
C VAL A 57 -8.49 8.32 3.19
N ASP A 58 -8.63 9.32 2.31
CA ASP A 58 -9.57 10.43 2.47
C ASP A 58 -10.51 10.59 1.27
N TYR A 59 -11.67 9.94 1.36
CA TYR A 59 -12.73 10.02 0.34
C TYR A 59 -13.37 11.41 0.22
N GLN A 60 -13.27 12.26 1.25
CA GLN A 60 -13.86 13.61 1.19
C GLN A 60 -12.99 14.57 0.38
N ARG A 61 -11.68 14.33 0.38
CA ARG A 61 -10.67 15.17 -0.29
C ARG A 61 -10.05 14.53 -1.52
N ASP A 62 -10.47 13.32 -1.87
CA ASP A 62 -9.90 12.54 -2.97
C ASP A 62 -8.37 12.34 -2.81
N ALA A 63 -7.94 12.05 -1.58
CA ALA A 63 -6.53 11.94 -1.23
C ALA A 63 -6.20 10.52 -0.73
N PHE A 64 -5.36 9.82 -1.50
CA PHE A 64 -5.00 8.42 -1.25
C PHE A 64 -3.52 8.23 -1.53
N TYR A 65 -2.73 8.10 -0.47
CA TYR A 65 -1.27 8.05 -0.60
C TYR A 65 -0.63 7.25 0.53
N LEU A 66 0.54 6.70 0.23
CA LEU A 66 1.47 6.14 1.20
C LEU A 66 2.37 7.27 1.70
N ASP A 67 2.55 7.30 3.02
CA ASP A 67 3.47 8.20 3.71
C ASP A 67 4.51 7.36 4.47
N TYR A 68 5.76 7.46 4.06
CA TYR A 68 6.89 6.74 4.68
C TYR A 68 7.46 7.48 5.89
N GLY A 69 6.86 8.61 6.29
CA GLY A 69 7.36 9.47 7.35
C GLY A 69 8.54 10.31 6.89
N TYR A 70 9.33 10.78 7.85
CA TYR A 70 10.39 11.77 7.60
C TYR A 70 11.49 11.67 8.65
N ASP A 71 12.70 12.04 8.23
CA ASP A 71 13.72 12.62 9.11
C ASP A 71 13.72 14.18 9.05
N ASP A 72 13.15 14.78 7.97
CA ASP A 72 13.02 16.24 7.75
C ASP A 72 11.67 16.57 7.07
N VAL A 73 11.01 17.66 7.49
CA VAL A 73 9.67 18.08 7.02
C VAL A 73 9.63 18.34 5.51
N ASP A 74 10.75 18.78 4.94
CA ASP A 74 10.86 19.08 3.50
C ASP A 74 11.16 17.83 2.64
N ALA A 75 11.35 16.66 3.25
CA ALA A 75 11.68 15.39 2.58
C ALA A 75 10.54 14.35 2.67
N ARG A 76 9.29 14.81 2.80
CA ARG A 76 8.14 13.91 2.88
C ARG A 76 7.93 13.19 1.55
N GLN A 77 8.17 11.89 1.54
CA GLN A 77 7.85 11.05 0.40
C GLN A 77 6.40 10.61 0.45
N LEU A 78 5.57 11.28 -0.35
CA LEU A 78 4.18 10.93 -0.57
C LEU A 78 4.03 10.22 -1.91
N GLN A 79 3.55 8.98 -1.88
CA GLN A 79 3.29 8.20 -3.09
C GLN A 79 1.80 7.96 -3.26
N ASN A 80 1.20 8.47 -4.34
CA ASN A 80 -0.23 8.31 -4.58
C ASN A 80 -0.59 6.86 -4.91
N THR A 81 -1.80 6.42 -4.57
CA THR A 81 -2.24 5.06 -4.89
C THR A 81 -3.71 4.96 -5.27
N ASP A 82 -4.02 4.04 -6.20
CA ASP A 82 -5.37 3.75 -6.65
C ASP A 82 -6.02 2.55 -5.93
N ILE A 83 -5.40 2.00 -4.88
CA ILE A 83 -5.88 0.81 -4.17
C ILE A 83 -7.33 0.93 -3.65
N HIS A 84 -7.80 2.15 -3.42
CA HIS A 84 -9.15 2.47 -2.98
C HIS A 84 -10.22 2.38 -4.10
N GLN A 85 -9.83 2.32 -5.37
CA GLN A 85 -10.75 2.38 -6.50
C GLN A 85 -11.56 1.09 -6.68
N ARG A 86 -11.10 -0.02 -6.10
CA ARG A 86 -11.72 -1.34 -6.25
C ARG A 86 -11.76 -2.06 -4.90
N PRO A 87 -12.78 -2.91 -4.67
CA PRO A 87 -12.77 -3.80 -3.51
C PRO A 87 -11.50 -4.64 -3.44
N LEU A 88 -10.99 -4.85 -2.23
CA LEU A 88 -9.85 -5.73 -2.00
C LEU A 88 -10.23 -7.16 -2.36
N ALA A 89 -9.49 -7.73 -3.30
CA ALA A 89 -9.70 -9.09 -3.79
C ALA A 89 -8.37 -9.72 -4.23
N GLU A 90 -8.23 -11.02 -4.02
CA GLU A 90 -7.10 -11.78 -4.57
C GLU A 90 -7.04 -11.63 -6.10
N LYS A 91 -5.83 -11.52 -6.63
CA LYS A 91 -5.51 -11.20 -8.03
C LYS A 91 -5.94 -9.80 -8.47
N GLY A 92 -6.52 -8.99 -7.58
CA GLY A 92 -6.71 -7.55 -7.78
C GLY A 92 -5.37 -6.86 -8.00
N VAL A 93 -5.39 -5.73 -8.69
CA VAL A 93 -4.20 -4.94 -9.02
C VAL A 93 -4.46 -3.51 -8.61
N PHE A 94 -3.42 -2.86 -8.08
CA PHE A 94 -3.39 -1.44 -7.79
C PHE A 94 -2.00 -0.89 -8.15
N THR A 95 -1.89 0.43 -8.29
CA THR A 95 -0.64 1.13 -8.55
C THR A 95 -0.27 2.08 -7.42
N ILE A 96 1.03 2.33 -7.31
CA ILE A 96 1.61 3.37 -6.48
C ILE A 96 2.44 4.25 -7.40
N PHE A 97 2.16 5.55 -7.40
CA PHE A 97 2.86 6.55 -8.20
C PHE A 97 3.75 7.39 -7.31
N ASP A 98 5.05 7.37 -7.59
CA ASP A 98 6.05 8.22 -6.97
C ASP A 98 6.23 9.49 -7.81
N GLU A 99 5.78 10.63 -7.27
CA GLU A 99 5.88 11.92 -7.96
C GLU A 99 7.33 12.45 -8.02
N GLU A 100 8.19 12.10 -7.07
CA GLU A 100 9.58 12.57 -7.01
C GLU A 100 10.42 11.91 -8.10
N GLU A 101 10.24 10.60 -8.29
CA GLU A 101 10.95 9.80 -9.30
C GLU A 101 10.21 9.79 -10.65
N GLY A 102 8.91 10.12 -10.66
CA GLY A 102 8.07 10.03 -11.84
C GLY A 102 7.79 8.58 -12.27
N GLU A 103 7.83 7.65 -11.31
CA GLU A 103 7.72 6.22 -11.54
C GLU A 103 6.36 5.68 -11.04
N GLU A 104 5.81 4.69 -11.75
CA GLU A 104 4.57 4.00 -11.37
C GLU A 104 4.85 2.51 -11.15
N PHE A 105 4.53 2.04 -9.95
CA PHE A 105 4.74 0.67 -9.51
C PHE A 105 3.40 -0.07 -9.45
N SER A 106 3.28 -1.17 -10.21
CA SER A 106 2.06 -1.98 -10.26
C SER A 106 2.17 -3.20 -9.34
N TYR A 107 1.21 -3.35 -8.43
CA TYR A 107 1.15 -4.41 -7.43
C TYR A 107 -0.06 -5.32 -7.66
N GLN A 108 0.15 -6.63 -7.53
CA GLN A 108 -0.93 -7.62 -7.58
C GLN A 108 -1.16 -8.24 -6.21
N ILE A 109 -2.40 -8.17 -5.73
CA ILE A 109 -2.84 -8.75 -4.46
C ILE A 109 -2.76 -10.27 -4.55
N THR A 110 -1.97 -10.89 -3.68
CA THR A 110 -1.80 -12.34 -3.59
C THR A 110 -2.64 -12.96 -2.48
N SER A 111 -2.94 -12.21 -1.42
CA SER A 111 -3.72 -12.69 -0.28
C SER A 111 -4.50 -11.56 0.37
N VAL A 112 -5.74 -11.85 0.77
CA VAL A 112 -6.55 -11.00 1.65
C VAL A 112 -7.05 -11.86 2.82
N HIS A 113 -6.66 -11.52 4.04
CA HIS A 113 -7.09 -12.21 5.25
C HIS A 113 -7.89 -11.25 6.14
N LEU A 114 -9.13 -11.60 6.47
CA LEU A 114 -9.98 -10.83 7.36
C LEU A 114 -9.85 -11.32 8.80
N TYR A 115 -9.60 -10.40 9.72
CA TYR A 115 -9.69 -10.61 11.17
C TYR A 115 -11.07 -10.18 11.66
N ASP A 116 -11.70 -11.06 12.44
CA ASP A 116 -13.01 -10.84 13.08
C ASP A 116 -12.92 -9.90 14.30
#